data_AF-A1BQL2-F1
#
_entry.id   AF-A1BQL2-F1
#
_cell.length_a   1.000
_cell.length_b   1.000
_cell.length_c   1.000
_cell.angle_alpha   90.00
_cell.angle_beta   90.00
_cell.angle_gamma   90.00
#
_symmetry.space_group_name_H-M   'P 1'
#
loop_
_entity.id
_entity.type
_entity.pdbx_description
1 polymer ?
#
loop_
_entity_poly.entity_id
_entity_poly.type
_entity_poly.pdbx_seq_one_letter_code
_entity_poly.pdbx_strand_id
1 'polypeptide(L)'
;DGYYIHGQCAIIMFDVTARLTYKNVPTWHRDLCRVCENIPIVLCGNKVDVKNRQVKAKQVTFHRKKNLQYYEISAKSNYNFEKPFLYLARKLAGNPELHFVESPALAPPEV
;
A
#
# COMPACT_ATOMS: atom_id res chain seq x y z
N ASP A 1 10.48 -17.03 -7.80
CA ASP A 1 9.00 -16.91 -7.66
C ASP A 1 8.40 -17.54 -6.40
N GLY A 2 9.19 -18.10 -5.48
CA GLY A 2 8.65 -18.67 -4.23
C GLY A 2 8.16 -17.65 -3.19
N TYR A 3 8.56 -16.38 -3.31
CA TYR A 3 8.28 -15.33 -2.32
C TYR A 3 6.81 -14.92 -2.22
N TYR A 4 5.98 -15.25 -3.22
CA TYR A 4 4.55 -14.99 -3.17
C TYR A 4 3.76 -16.16 -2.58
N ILE A 5 4.33 -17.37 -2.53
CA ILE A 5 3.59 -18.59 -2.21
C ILE A 5 3.00 -18.45 -0.79
N HIS A 6 1.72 -18.81 -0.65
CA HIS A 6 0.93 -18.71 0.58
C HIS A 6 0.73 -17.29 1.14
N GLY A 7 1.01 -16.24 0.35
CA GLY A 7 0.66 -14.87 0.74
C GLY A 7 -0.85 -14.73 0.96
N GLN A 8 -1.26 -14.21 2.11
CA GLN A 8 -2.68 -14.01 2.46
C GLN A 8 -3.20 -12.60 2.15
N CYS A 9 -2.29 -11.63 2.03
CA CYS A 9 -2.58 -10.24 1.65
C CYS A 9 -1.31 -9.60 1.07
N ALA A 10 -1.45 -8.44 0.40
CA ALA A 10 -0.29 -7.74 -0.13
C ALA A 10 -0.39 -6.21 -0.04
N ILE A 11 0.77 -5.56 -0.01
CA ILE A 11 0.93 -4.12 -0.21
C ILE A 11 1.79 -3.93 -1.46
N ILE A 12 1.25 -3.24 -2.47
CA ILE A 12 2.03 -2.78 -3.61
C ILE A 12 2.40 -1.32 -3.34
N MET A 13 3.69 -1.02 -3.32
CA MET A 13 4.18 0.31 -3.01
C MET A 13 4.86 0.96 -4.21
N PHE A 14 4.60 2.25 -4.44
CA PHE A 14 5.35 3.06 -5.38
C PHE A 14 5.80 4.37 -4.71
N ASP A 15 6.75 5.06 -5.31
CA ASP A 15 7.31 6.31 -4.83
C ASP A 15 6.67 7.48 -5.59
N VAL A 16 6.04 8.42 -4.87
CA VAL A 16 5.37 9.58 -5.50
C VAL A 16 6.36 10.55 -6.17
N THR A 17 7.65 10.44 -5.88
CA THR A 17 8.73 11.23 -6.48
C THR A 17 9.36 10.56 -7.70
N ALA A 18 9.03 9.30 -7.99
CA ALA A 18 9.61 8.54 -9.10
C ALA A 18 8.53 7.93 -10.00
N ARG A 19 8.19 8.61 -11.10
CA ARG A 19 7.11 8.21 -12.04
C ARG A 19 7.23 6.78 -12.56
N LEU A 20 8.44 6.28 -12.74
CA LEU A 20 8.68 4.91 -13.23
C LEU A 20 8.13 3.85 -12.25
N THR A 21 8.19 4.10 -10.95
CA THR A 21 7.69 3.15 -9.94
C THR A 21 6.19 2.95 -10.06
N TYR A 22 5.43 4.03 -10.30
CA TYR A 22 3.98 3.91 -10.55
C TYR A 22 3.68 3.21 -11.89
N LYS A 23 4.50 3.43 -12.93
CA LYS A 23 4.36 2.71 -14.21
C LYS A 23 4.54 1.19 -14.05
N ASN A 24 5.29 0.73 -13.05
CA ASN A 24 5.55 -0.68 -12.79
C ASN A 24 4.48 -1.38 -11.93
N VAL A 25 3.59 -0.62 -11.28
CA VAL A 25 2.50 -1.17 -10.44
C VAL A 25 1.65 -2.23 -11.16
N PRO A 26 1.22 -2.05 -12.42
CA PRO A 26 0.47 -3.09 -13.14
C PRO A 26 1.24 -4.41 -13.30
N THR A 27 2.56 -4.32 -13.50
CA THR A 27 3.46 -5.47 -13.63
C THR A 27 3.53 -6.24 -12.32
N TRP A 28 3.79 -5.54 -11.21
CA TRP A 28 3.84 -6.16 -9.88
C TRP A 28 2.50 -6.79 -9.47
N HIS A 29 1.39 -6.10 -9.74
CA HIS A 29 0.05 -6.65 -9.51
C HIS A 29 -0.19 -7.91 -10.34
N ARG A 30 0.17 -7.91 -11.63
CA ARG A 30 0.03 -9.09 -12.49
C ARG A 30 0.84 -10.26 -11.93
N ASP A 31 2.10 -10.03 -11.57
CA ASP A 31 3.00 -11.08 -11.12
C ASP A 31 2.56 -11.65 -9.77
N LEU A 32 2.04 -10.81 -8.87
CA LEU A 32 1.44 -11.23 -7.61
C LEU A 32 0.17 -12.08 -7.83
N CYS A 33 -0.75 -11.61 -8.67
CA CYS A 33 -2.01 -12.32 -8.95
C CYS A 33 -1.82 -13.64 -9.71
N ARG A 34 -0.66 -13.87 -10.34
CA ARG A 34 -0.32 -15.17 -10.93
C ARG A 34 -0.08 -16.27 -9.89
N VAL A 35 0.29 -15.89 -8.66
CA VAL A 35 0.62 -16.84 -7.59
C VAL A 35 -0.44 -16.83 -6.48
N CYS A 36 -0.93 -15.65 -6.11
CA CYS A 36 -1.98 -15.48 -5.09
C CYS A 36 -3.24 -14.90 -5.71
N GLU A 37 -4.21 -15.77 -5.99
CA GLU A 37 -5.52 -15.34 -6.45
C GLU A 37 -6.39 -14.85 -5.28
N ASN A 38 -7.15 -13.78 -5.51
CA ASN A 38 -8.21 -13.29 -4.61
C ASN A 38 -7.79 -12.84 -3.19
N ILE A 39 -6.53 -12.48 -2.98
CA ILE A 39 -6.09 -11.89 -1.71
C ILE A 39 -6.36 -10.38 -1.65
N PRO A 40 -6.65 -9.80 -0.47
CA PRO A 40 -6.77 -8.35 -0.32
C PRO A 40 -5.43 -7.66 -0.58
N ILE A 41 -5.45 -6.61 -1.41
CA ILE A 41 -4.28 -5.85 -1.81
C ILE A 41 -4.51 -4.36 -1.55
N VAL A 42 -3.52 -3.69 -0.98
CA VAL A 42 -3.48 -2.23 -0.82
C VAL A 42 -2.41 -1.64 -1.73
N LEU A 43 -2.75 -0.56 -2.44
CA LEU A 43 -1.80 0.28 -3.16
C LEU A 43 -1.34 1.43 -2.27
N CYS A 44 -0.03 1.62 -2.12
CA CYS A 44 0.55 2.69 -1.32
C CYS A 44 1.44 3.61 -2.17
N GLY A 45 1.15 4.92 -2.14
CA GLY A 45 2.04 5.95 -2.67
C GLY A 45 2.89 6.50 -1.53
N ASN A 46 4.17 6.11 -1.46
CA ASN A 46 5.10 6.48 -0.40
C ASN A 46 5.87 7.79 -0.72
N LYS A 47 6.50 8.38 0.30
CA LYS A 47 7.30 9.61 0.25
C LYS A 47 6.51 10.89 -0.01
N VAL A 48 5.28 10.95 0.51
CA VAL A 48 4.41 12.15 0.33
C VAL A 48 4.90 13.38 1.09
N ASP A 49 5.85 13.22 2.00
CA ASP A 49 6.59 14.28 2.68
C ASP A 49 7.52 15.06 1.73
N VAL A 50 7.92 14.47 0.60
CA VAL A 50 8.84 15.11 -0.34
C VAL A 50 8.11 16.10 -1.26
N LYS A 51 8.54 17.37 -1.23
CA LYS A 51 7.92 18.46 -2.01
C LYS A 51 7.98 18.23 -3.53
N ASN A 52 9.07 17.65 -4.05
CA ASN A 52 9.28 17.41 -5.48
C ASN A 52 8.49 16.18 -5.99
N ARG A 53 7.17 16.26 -5.87
CA ARG A 53 6.24 15.19 -6.24
C ARG A 53 6.09 15.06 -7.76
N GLN A 54 6.33 13.87 -8.30
CA GLN A 54 6.27 13.57 -9.74
C GLN A 54 4.99 12.83 -10.16
N VAL A 55 4.31 12.18 -9.22
CA VAL A 55 3.03 11.47 -9.41
C VAL A 55 1.97 12.10 -8.51
N LYS A 56 1.09 12.92 -9.09
CA LYS A 56 0.00 13.58 -8.37
C LYS A 56 -1.10 12.58 -8.00
N ALA A 57 -1.80 12.79 -6.90
CA ALA A 57 -2.88 11.90 -6.44
C ALA A 57 -3.93 11.63 -7.55
N LYS A 58 -4.29 12.66 -8.33
CA LYS A 58 -5.23 12.54 -9.47
C LYS A 58 -4.75 11.61 -10.59
N GLN A 59 -3.44 11.37 -10.72
CA GLN A 59 -2.87 10.47 -11.73
C GLN A 59 -2.89 9.01 -11.29
N VAL A 60 -3.10 8.75 -9.99
CA VAL A 60 -3.15 7.40 -9.42
C VAL A 60 -4.56 6.84 -9.60
N THR A 61 -4.77 6.09 -10.67
CA THR A 61 -6.08 5.54 -11.06
C THR A 61 -6.12 4.02 -11.05
N PHE A 62 -4.96 3.35 -10.95
CA PHE A 62 -4.87 1.88 -11.03
C PHE A 62 -5.74 1.18 -9.98
N HIS A 63 -5.78 1.70 -8.76
CA HIS A 63 -6.60 1.16 -7.67
C HIS A 63 -8.09 1.09 -8.03
N ARG A 64 -8.63 2.09 -8.75
CA ARG A 64 -10.03 2.09 -9.20
C ARG A 64 -10.31 0.99 -10.23
N LYS A 65 -9.37 0.79 -11.16
CA LYS A 65 -9.48 -0.21 -12.22
C LYS A 65 -9.45 -1.64 -11.69
N LYS A 66 -8.78 -1.87 -10.56
CA LYS A 66 -8.61 -3.18 -9.93
C LYS A 66 -9.37 -3.34 -8.61
N ASN A 67 -10.21 -2.38 -8.26
CA ASN A 67 -10.96 -2.34 -6.99
C ASN A 67 -10.06 -2.51 -5.74
N LEU A 68 -8.91 -1.85 -5.73
CA LEU A 68 -7.95 -1.87 -4.63
C LEU A 68 -8.15 -0.65 -3.73
N GLN A 69 -7.79 -0.79 -2.46
CA GLN A 69 -7.65 0.37 -1.57
C GLN A 69 -6.36 1.13 -1.89
N TYR A 70 -6.41 2.46 -1.87
CA TYR A 70 -5.24 3.32 -2.04
C TYR A 70 -5.01 4.22 -0.83
N TYR A 71 -3.76 4.30 -0.37
CA TYR A 71 -3.32 5.24 0.65
C TYR A 71 -2.07 5.99 0.23
N GLU A 72 -2.02 7.27 0.58
CA GLU A 72 -0.81 8.08 0.53
C GLU A 72 -0.12 7.95 1.89
N ILE A 73 1.15 7.55 1.89
CA ILE A 73 1.91 7.29 3.12
C ILE A 73 3.25 8.02 3.08
N SER A 74 3.82 8.25 4.26
CA SER A 74 5.25 8.51 4.40
C SER A 74 5.81 7.60 5.47
N ALA A 75 6.70 6.71 5.07
CA ALA A 75 7.48 5.92 6.01
C ALA A 75 8.40 6.81 6.86
N LYS A 76 8.88 7.94 6.33
CA LYS A 76 9.78 8.87 7.04
C LYS A 76 9.08 9.56 8.20
N SER A 77 7.87 10.08 7.97
CA SER A 77 7.12 10.86 8.96
C SER A 77 6.03 10.07 9.69
N ASN A 78 5.95 8.76 9.47
CA ASN A 78 4.87 7.88 9.94
C ASN A 78 3.46 8.29 9.45
N TYR A 79 3.35 9.15 8.43
CA TYR A 79 2.06 9.60 7.90
C TYR A 79 1.25 8.44 7.30
N ASN A 80 0.03 8.24 7.82
CA ASN A 80 -0.90 7.16 7.43
C ASN A 80 -0.32 5.74 7.53
N PHE A 81 0.76 5.53 8.30
CA PHE A 81 1.49 4.26 8.34
C PHE A 81 0.59 3.06 8.69
N GLU A 82 -0.34 3.23 9.62
CA GLU A 82 -1.23 2.16 10.10
C GLU A 82 -2.37 1.81 9.11
N LYS A 83 -2.76 2.74 8.22
CA LYS A 83 -3.97 2.59 7.40
C LYS A 83 -3.96 1.36 6.48
N PRO A 84 -2.86 1.04 5.76
CA PRO A 84 -2.78 -0.17 4.96
C PRO A 84 -2.98 -1.44 5.81
N PHE A 85 -2.34 -1.51 6.97
CA PHE A 85 -2.44 -2.67 7.87
C PHE A 85 -3.84 -2.81 8.44
N LEU A 86 -4.45 -1.73 8.90
CA LEU A 86 -5.81 -1.75 9.43
C LEU A 86 -6.83 -2.22 8.38
N TYR A 87 -6.71 -1.75 7.14
CA TYR A 87 -7.56 -2.21 6.05
C TYR A 87 -7.41 -3.71 5.81
N LEU A 88 -6.17 -4.20 5.74
CA LEU A 88 -5.88 -5.62 5.53
C LEU A 88 -6.38 -6.47 6.70
N ALA A 89 -6.16 -6.05 7.94
CA ALA A 89 -6.65 -6.73 9.13
C ALA A 89 -8.17 -6.88 9.12
N ARG A 90 -8.91 -5.80 8.81
CA ARG A 90 -10.38 -5.84 8.66
C ARG A 90 -10.83 -6.82 7.58
N LYS A 91 -10.13 -6.84 6.44
CA LYS A 91 -10.46 -7.76 5.33
C LYS A 91 -10.18 -9.22 5.67
N LEU A 92 -9.04 -9.50 6.29
CA LEU A 92 -8.64 -10.86 6.66
C LEU A 92 -9.49 -11.42 7.81
N ALA A 93 -9.82 -10.59 8.81
CA ALA A 93 -10.64 -11.00 9.94
C ALA A 93 -12.14 -11.00 9.64
N GLY A 94 -12.58 -10.45 8.50
CA GLY A 94 -14.00 -10.27 8.19
C GLY A 94 -14.73 -9.32 9.15
N ASN A 95 -14.00 -8.45 9.86
CA ASN A 95 -14.54 -7.55 10.87
C ASN A 95 -14.29 -6.08 10.50
N PRO A 96 -15.30 -5.32 10.04
CA PRO A 96 -15.17 -3.90 9.69
C PRO A 96 -14.87 -2.98 10.88
N GLU A 97 -15.31 -3.37 12.09
CA GLU A 97 -15.21 -2.57 13.32
C GLU A 97 -13.86 -2.76 14.04
N LEU A 98 -13.01 -3.67 13.53
CA LEU A 98 -11.65 -3.86 14.04
C LEU A 98 -10.91 -2.52 14.01
N HIS A 99 -10.33 -2.15 15.14
CA HIS A 99 -9.48 -0.97 15.31
C HIS A 99 -8.25 -1.35 16.12
N PHE A 100 -7.15 -0.63 15.90
CA PHE A 100 -5.97 -0.77 16.75
C PHE A 100 -6.25 -0.02 18.06
N VAL A 101 -5.99 -0.70 19.18
CA VAL A 101 -6.21 -0.15 20.53
C VAL A 101 -5.02 0.67 21.03
N GLU A 102 -3.84 0.37 20.49
CA GLU A 102 -2.60 1.09 20.75
C GLU A 102 -1.87 1.28 19.42
N SER A 103 -1.18 2.41 19.27
CA SER A 103 -0.26 2.58 18.16
C SER A 103 0.95 1.66 18.36
N PRO A 104 1.45 1.01 17.30
CA PRO A 104 2.68 0.25 17.39
C PRO A 104 3.80 1.17 17.88
N ALA A 105 4.79 0.61 18.57
CA ALA A 105 6.02 1.33 18.89
C ALA A 105 6.76 1.66 17.58
N LEU A 106 6.46 2.82 17.00
CA LEU A 106 7.10 3.31 15.79
C LEU A 106 8.45 3.93 16.15
N ALA A 107 9.44 3.73 15.27
CA ALA A 107 10.65 4.53 15.35
C ALA A 107 10.27 6.02 15.27
N PRO A 108 10.96 6.91 16.03
CA PRO A 108 10.76 8.34 15.89
C PRO A 108 10.87 8.75 14.41
N PRO A 109 10.01 9.66 13.93
CA PRO A 109 10.11 10.14 12.56
C PRO A 109 11.50 10.75 12.34
N GLU A 110 12.15 10.36 11.24
CA GLU A 110 13.44 10.96 10.87
C GLU A 110 13.20 12.44 10.52
N VAL A 111 13.96 13.35 11.12
CA VAL A 111 13.90 14.80 10.85
C VAL A 111 14.57 15.09 9.52
#